data_AF-A0A2V9UIE2-F1
#
_entry.id   AF-A0A2V9UIE2-F1
#
_cell.length_a   1.000
_cell.length_b   1.000
_cell.length_c   1.000
_cell.angle_alpha   90.00
_cell.angle_beta   90.00
_cell.angle_gamma   90.00
#
_symmetry.space_group_name_H-M   'P 1'
#
loop_
_entity.id
_entity.type
_entity.pdbx_description
1 polymer ?
#
loop_
_entity_poly.entity_id
_entity_poly.type
_entity_poly.pdbx_seq_one_letter_code
_entity_poly.pdbx_strand_id
1 'polypeptide(L)'
;MQSEIKLGQRFKFNILSDNPSQERLAVVTRVLSNREEGLGPEVEFYFAYWVEAQELPETEAPTTLEFQRGTDGNVYLDGRLVSITLLK
;
A
#
# COMPACT_ATOMS: atom_id res chain seq x y z
N MET A 1 -15.58 8.93 -8.01
CA MET A 1 -14.23 9.52 -8.09
C MET A 1 -13.36 8.73 -7.12
N GLN A 2 -12.55 7.78 -7.61
CA GLN A 2 -11.57 7.11 -6.75
C GLN A 2 -10.55 8.17 -6.34
N SER A 3 -10.28 8.29 -5.03
CA SER A 3 -9.24 9.17 -4.55
C SER A 3 -7.89 8.65 -5.07
N GLU A 4 -7.29 9.34 -6.02
CA GLU A 4 -5.92 9.08 -6.43
C GLU A 4 -5.01 9.28 -5.23
N ILE A 5 -4.33 8.21 -4.80
CA ILE A 5 -3.31 8.29 -3.77
C ILE A 5 -2.15 9.13 -4.31
N LYS A 6 -1.56 10.00 -3.48
CA LYS A 6 -0.55 10.98 -3.91
C LYS A 6 0.73 10.82 -3.13
N LEU A 7 1.84 11.27 -3.71
CA LEU A 7 3.11 11.42 -3.00
C LEU A 7 2.91 12.29 -1.75
N GLY A 8 3.51 11.87 -0.63
CA GLY A 8 3.37 12.54 0.67
C GLY A 8 2.04 12.28 1.39
N GLN A 9 1.11 11.52 0.79
CA GLN A 9 -0.15 11.15 1.45
C GLN A 9 0.16 10.25 2.66
N ARG A 10 -0.23 10.71 3.85
CA ARG A 10 -0.16 9.90 5.07
C ARG A 10 -1.41 9.04 5.19
N PHE A 11 -1.25 7.82 5.67
CA PHE A 11 -2.36 6.92 5.87
C PHE A 11 -2.06 5.96 7.01
N LYS A 12 -3.12 5.50 7.66
CA LYS A 12 -3.05 4.40 8.62
C LYS A 12 -3.44 3.10 7.95
N PHE A 13 -2.84 2.00 8.40
CA PHE A 13 -3.14 0.69 7.86
C PHE A 13 -3.07 -0.42 8.90
N ASN A 14 -3.81 -1.49 8.64
CA ASN A 14 -3.79 -2.73 9.41
C ASN A 14 -3.77 -3.93 8.47
N ILE A 15 -3.00 -4.96 8.82
CA ILE A 15 -3.12 -6.25 8.15
C ILE A 15 -4.38 -6.92 8.66
N LEU A 16 -5.26 -7.33 7.74
CA LEU A 16 -6.46 -8.07 8.08
C LEU A 16 -6.07 -9.53 8.33
N SER A 17 -6.16 -9.93 9.59
CA SER A 17 -5.90 -11.30 10.07
C SER A 17 -6.81 -11.61 11.26
N ASP A 18 -6.99 -12.90 11.58
CA ASP A 18 -7.82 -13.35 12.71
C ASP A 18 -7.37 -12.78 14.06
N ASN A 19 -6.07 -12.47 14.19
CA ASN A 19 -5.55 -11.61 15.25
C ASN A 19 -5.32 -10.21 14.69
N PRO A 20 -6.09 -9.19 15.09
CA PRO A 20 -5.90 -7.84 14.58
C PRO A 20 -4.53 -7.30 14.98
N SER A 21 -3.74 -6.88 13.98
CA SER A 21 -2.47 -6.19 14.21
C SER A 21 -2.69 -4.81 14.83
N GLN A 22 -1.67 -4.25 15.47
CA GLN A 22 -1.67 -2.82 15.82
C GLN A 22 -1.78 -1.97 14.56
N GLU A 23 -2.52 -0.86 14.66
CA GLU A 23 -2.62 0.14 13.58
C GLU A 23 -1.29 0.83 13.37
N ARG A 24 -0.84 0.86 12.11
CA ARG A 24 0.45 1.40 11.70
C ARG A 24 0.27 2.62 10.82
N LEU A 25 1.26 3.50 10.81
CA LEU A 25 1.24 4.75 10.05
C LEU A 25 2.30 4.70 8.95
N ALA A 26 1.94 5.14 7.76
CA ALA A 26 2.89 5.26 6.66
C ALA A 26 2.65 6.53 5.84
N VAL A 27 3.65 6.89 5.03
CA VAL A 27 3.58 7.98 4.06
C VAL A 27 4.00 7.48 2.69
N VAL A 28 3.23 7.84 1.66
CA VAL A 28 3.55 7.46 0.28
C VAL A 28 4.81 8.16 -0.19
N THR A 29 5.80 7.39 -0.62
CA THR A 29 7.04 7.88 -1.21
C THR A 29 7.04 7.79 -2.72
N ARG A 30 6.35 6.79 -3.30
CA ARG A 30 6.25 6.60 -4.76
C ARG A 30 4.92 5.95 -5.15
N VAL A 31 4.43 6.26 -6.35
CA VAL A 31 3.32 5.55 -7.01
C VAL A 31 3.89 4.97 -8.30
N LEU A 32 3.73 3.67 -8.47
CA LEU A 32 4.43 2.88 -9.47
C LEU A 32 3.41 2.11 -10.32
N SER A 33 3.67 2.04 -11.62
CA SER A 33 2.95 1.15 -12.53
C SER A 33 3.55 -0.25 -12.51
N ASN A 34 2.77 -1.24 -12.92
CA ASN A 34 3.22 -2.61 -13.14
C ASN A 34 4.51 -2.70 -14.00
N ARG A 35 4.65 -1.77 -14.95
CA ARG A 35 5.83 -1.67 -15.82
C ARG A 35 7.08 -1.20 -15.07
N GLU A 36 6.94 -0.24 -14.16
CA GLU A 36 8.06 0.25 -13.34
C GLU A 36 8.57 -0.84 -12.38
N GLU A 37 7.67 -1.72 -11.95
CA GLU A 37 7.99 -2.93 -11.18
C GLU A 37 8.60 -4.06 -12.04
N GLY A 38 8.75 -3.84 -13.35
CA GLY A 38 9.31 -4.83 -14.28
C GLY A 38 8.42 -6.06 -14.50
N LEU A 39 7.13 -5.97 -14.17
CA LEU A 39 6.20 -7.09 -14.26
C LEU A 39 5.64 -7.23 -15.68
N GLY A 40 5.41 -8.49 -16.09
CA GLY A 40 4.81 -8.82 -17.37
C GLY A 40 3.34 -8.37 -17.46
N PRO A 41 2.77 -8.27 -18.67
CA PRO A 41 1.41 -7.76 -18.88
C PRO A 41 0.33 -8.57 -18.17
N GLU A 42 0.59 -9.83 -17.82
CA GLU A 42 -0.33 -10.68 -17.07
C GLU A 42 -0.69 -10.10 -15.70
N VAL A 43 0.20 -9.30 -15.10
CA VAL A 43 -0.06 -8.70 -13.80
C VAL A 43 -1.21 -7.68 -13.86
N GLU A 44 -1.47 -7.09 -15.03
CA GLU A 44 -2.55 -6.11 -15.21
C GLU A 44 -3.94 -6.72 -15.02
N PHE A 45 -4.06 -8.06 -15.10
CA PHE A 45 -5.30 -8.76 -14.76
C PHE A 45 -5.58 -8.76 -13.25
N TYR A 46 -4.54 -8.60 -12.42
CA TYR A 46 -4.61 -8.75 -10.96
C TYR A 46 -4.42 -7.44 -10.21
N PHE A 47 -3.48 -6.60 -10.67
CA PHE A 47 -3.10 -5.36 -9.99
C PHE A 47 -3.19 -4.16 -10.93
N ALA A 48 -3.79 -3.08 -10.41
CA ALA A 48 -3.94 -1.82 -11.11
C ALA A 48 -2.68 -0.95 -10.99
N TYR A 49 -2.12 -0.83 -9.78
CA TYR A 49 -0.90 -0.05 -9.52
C TYR A 49 -0.26 -0.45 -8.18
N TRP A 50 0.96 0.04 -7.96
CA TRP A 50 1.79 -0.19 -6.80
C TRP A 50 2.09 1.13 -6.09
N VAL A 51 2.32 1.06 -4.79
CA VAL A 51 2.65 2.21 -3.95
C VAL A 51 3.79 1.83 -3.03
N GLU A 52 4.91 2.54 -3.17
CA GLU A 52 5.97 2.51 -2.18
C GLU A 52 5.62 3.52 -1.08
N ALA A 53 5.73 3.09 0.16
CA ALA A 53 5.48 3.93 1.32
C ALA A 53 6.55 3.69 2.39
N GLN A 54 6.87 4.73 3.13
CA GLN A 54 7.72 4.64 4.29
C GLN A 54 6.86 4.52 5.54
N GLU A 55 7.04 3.44 6.29
CA GLU A 55 6.47 3.29 7.61
C GLU A 55 7.06 4.33 8.56
N LEU A 56 6.19 4.90 9.39
CA LEU A 56 6.54 5.89 10.41
C LEU A 56 6.38 5.24 11.80
N PRO A 57 7.29 4.33 12.19
CA PRO A 57 7.25 3.73 13.51
C PRO A 57 7.54 4.77 14.59
N GLU A 58 6.96 4.58 15.78
CA GLU A 58 7.18 5.50 16.91
C GLU A 58 8.59 5.38 17.51
N THR A 59 9.22 4.20 17.40
CA THR A 59 10.48 3.89 18.09
C THR A 59 11.53 3.15 17.26
N GLU A 60 11.22 2.76 16.03
CA GLU A 60 12.07 1.90 15.19
C GLU A 60 12.61 2.64 13.96
N ALA A 61 13.51 1.99 13.21
CA ALA A 61 13.99 2.53 11.94
C ALA A 61 12.85 2.52 10.90
N PRO A 62 12.72 3.57 10.06
CA PRO A 62 11.73 3.59 8.99
C PRO A 62 11.91 2.41 8.02
N THR A 63 10.84 1.66 7.78
CA THR A 63 10.83 0.53 6.85
C THR A 63 10.13 0.93 5.56
N THR A 64 10.66 0.52 4.42
CA THR A 64 9.99 0.69 3.12
C THR A 64 8.99 -0.44 2.92
N LEU A 65 7.76 -0.09 2.55
CA LEU A 65 6.64 -0.99 2.35
C LEU A 65 6.10 -0.84 0.93
N GLU A 66 5.74 -1.95 0.30
CA GLU A 66 5.20 -1.98 -1.06
C GLU A 66 3.76 -2.47 -1.04
N PHE A 67 2.83 -1.57 -1.29
CA PHE A 67 1.41 -1.85 -1.35
C PHE A 67 0.96 -2.07 -2.79
N GLN A 68 0.14 -3.10 -2.98
CA GLN A 68 -0.45 -3.45 -4.26
C GLN A 68 -1.93 -3.08 -4.27
N ARG A 69 -2.37 -2.33 -5.28
CA ARG A 69 -3.80 -2.12 -5.52
C ARG A 69 -4.32 -3.20 -6.46
N GLY A 70 -5.17 -4.08 -5.95
CA GLY A 70 -5.87 -5.07 -6.77
C GLY A 70 -6.88 -4.44 -7.73
N THR A 71 -7.13 -5.12 -8.85
CA THR A 71 -8.21 -4.76 -9.79
C THR A 71 -9.60 -4.94 -9.17
N ASP A 72 -9.69 -5.76 -8.13
CA ASP A 72 -10.87 -5.94 -7.26
C ASP A 72 -11.13 -4.77 -6.29
N GLY A 73 -10.22 -3.78 -6.26
CA GLY A 73 -10.32 -2.62 -5.39
C GLY A 73 -9.87 -2.89 -3.95
N ASN A 74 -9.18 -3.98 -3.69
CA ASN A 74 -8.50 -4.24 -2.43
C ASN A 74 -7.05 -3.73 -2.45
N VAL A 75 -6.45 -3.60 -1.27
CA VAL A 75 -5.04 -3.25 -1.11
C VAL A 75 -4.34 -4.40 -0.40
N TYR A 76 -3.15 -4.75 -0.86
CA TYR A 76 -2.36 -5.83 -0.33
C TYR A 76 -0.97 -5.35 0.07
N LEU A 77 -0.44 -5.92 1.15
CA LEU A 77 0.95 -5.79 1.58
C LEU A 77 1.49 -7.21 1.80
N ASP A 78 2.56 -7.57 1.11
CA ASP A 78 3.12 -8.93 1.12
C ASP A 78 2.07 -10.02 0.84
N GLY A 79 1.16 -9.75 -0.09
CA GLY A 79 0.05 -10.64 -0.45
C GLY A 79 -1.08 -10.73 0.58
N ARG A 80 -1.02 -9.97 1.68
CA ARG A 80 -2.06 -9.94 2.72
C ARG A 80 -2.96 -8.72 2.53
N LEU A 81 -4.27 -8.94 2.66
CA LEU A 81 -5.25 -7.87 2.58
C LEU A 81 -5.03 -6.86 3.72
N VAL A 82 -5.05 -5.57 3.39
CA VAL A 82 -4.92 -4.48 4.38
C VAL A 82 -6.12 -3.55 4.33
N SER A 83 -6.51 -3.02 5.48
CA SER A 83 -7.40 -1.87 5.56
C SER A 83 -6.58 -0.59 5.56
N ILE A 84 -7.05 0.44 4.84
CA ILE A 84 -6.38 1.74 4.69
C ILE A 84 -7.33 2.85 5.10
N THR A 85 -6.87 3.75 5.95
CA THR A 85 -7.55 5.02 6.27
C THR A 85 -6.64 6.18 5.90
N LEU A 86 -7.01 6.94 4.87
CA LEU A 86 -6.27 8.14 4.48
C LEU A 86 -6.41 9.23 5.55
N LEU A 87 -5.30 9.91 5.85
CA LEU A 87 -5.29 11.06 6.75
C LEU A 87 -5.43 12.36 5.95
N LYS A 88 -6.07 13.36 6.55
CA LYS A 88 -6.22 14.69 5.94
C LYS A 88 -4.93 15.49 5.99
#